data_AF-A0A927WHR1-F1
#
_entry.id   AF-A0A927WHR1-F1
#
_cell.length_a   1.000
_cell.length_b   1.000
_cell.length_c   1.000
_cell.angle_alpha   90.00
_cell.angle_beta   90.00
_cell.angle_gamma   90.00
#
_symmetry.space_group_name_H-M   'P 1'
#
loop_
_entity.id
_entity.type
_entity.pdbx_description
1 polymer ?
#
loop_
_entity_poly.entity_id
_entity_poly.type
_entity_poly.pdbx_seq_one_letter_code
_entity_poly.pdbx_strand_id
1 'polypeptide(L)'
;MDLETIQETSMFPVGSENVNYAQYFDGKSYLKMISNEQVVIGNVTFEPGCRNHWHIHHADKGGGQMLLVTAGRGWYQEWCEPVEENAYNKLP
;
A
#
# COMPACT_ATOMS: atom_id res chain seq x y z
N MET A 1 14.78 -3.57 3.92
CA MET A 1 14.27 -4.89 4.34
C MET A 1 13.88 -5.61 3.09
N ASP A 2 14.26 -6.88 2.97
CA ASP A 2 13.75 -7.78 1.95
C ASP A 2 12.37 -8.33 2.34
N LEU A 3 11.73 -9.05 1.42
CA LEU A 3 10.39 -9.60 1.61
C LEU A 3 10.33 -10.60 2.76
N GLU A 4 11.36 -11.43 2.92
CA GLU A 4 11.47 -12.43 3.99
C GLU A 4 11.46 -11.76 5.36
N THR A 5 12.30 -10.74 5.55
CA THR A 5 12.33 -9.95 6.79
C THR A 5 10.96 -9.34 7.10
N ILE A 6 10.26 -8.79 6.10
CA ILE A 6 8.92 -8.18 6.30
C ILE A 6 7.89 -9.25 6.69
N GLN A 7 7.95 -10.44 6.09
CA GLN A 7 7.03 -11.54 6.43
C GLN A 7 7.19 -12.00 7.89
N GLU A 8 8.41 -11.99 8.41
CA GLU A 8 8.69 -12.40 9.79
C GLU A 8 8.39 -11.31 10.83
N THR A 9 8.59 -10.04 10.47
CA THR A 9 8.60 -8.93 11.44
C THR A 9 7.36 -8.03 11.38
N SER A 10 6.60 -8.07 10.28
CA SER A 10 5.43 -7.20 10.11
C SER A 10 4.29 -7.59 11.07
N MET A 11 3.66 -6.58 11.69
CA MET A 11 2.45 -6.75 12.51
C MET A 11 1.27 -7.31 11.69
N PHE A 12 1.25 -7.07 10.38
CA PHE A 12 0.19 -7.54 9.49
C PHE A 12 0.74 -8.55 8.46
N PRO A 13 -0.03 -9.62 8.16
CA PRO A 13 0.37 -10.60 7.15
C PRO A 13 0.54 -9.96 5.77
N VAL A 14 1.63 -10.31 5.07
CA VAL A 14 1.94 -9.79 3.72
C VAL A 14 0.95 -10.29 2.66
N GLY A 15 0.52 -11.56 2.78
CA GLY A 15 -0.35 -12.20 1.80
C GLY A 15 0.39 -12.81 0.62
N SER A 16 -0.37 -13.17 -0.42
CA SER A 16 0.16 -13.70 -1.66
C SER A 16 0.47 -12.58 -2.66
N GLU A 17 1.19 -12.91 -3.72
CA GLU A 17 1.36 -12.01 -4.86
C GLU A 17 0.02 -11.47 -5.37
N ASN A 18 -0.01 -10.19 -5.70
CA ASN A 18 -1.20 -9.45 -6.09
C ASN A 18 -1.58 -9.68 -7.57
N VAL A 19 -1.74 -10.95 -7.95
CA VAL A 19 -1.96 -11.36 -9.35
C VAL A 19 -3.26 -10.81 -9.93
N ASN A 20 -4.31 -10.71 -9.11
CA ASN A 20 -5.64 -10.28 -9.55
C ASN A 20 -5.70 -8.79 -9.93
N TYR A 21 -4.80 -7.98 -9.37
CA TYR A 21 -4.76 -6.54 -9.62
C TYR A 21 -3.47 -6.10 -10.30
N ALA A 22 -2.59 -7.03 -10.71
CA ALA A 22 -1.27 -6.73 -11.28
C ALA A 22 -1.31 -5.76 -12.47
N GLN A 23 -2.39 -5.78 -13.27
CA GLN A 23 -2.62 -4.85 -14.38
C GLN A 23 -2.71 -3.36 -13.98
N TYR A 24 -2.89 -3.07 -12.68
CA TYR A 24 -2.94 -1.71 -12.13
C TYR A 24 -1.65 -1.28 -11.44
N PHE A 25 -0.57 -2.06 -11.59
CA PHE A 25 0.72 -1.78 -10.97
C PHE A 25 1.84 -1.88 -12.00
N ASP A 26 2.82 -1.00 -11.86
CA ASP A 26 4.15 -1.22 -12.42
C ASP A 26 4.97 -1.95 -11.36
N GLY A 27 5.52 -3.12 -11.69
CA GLY A 27 6.28 -3.95 -10.73
C GLY A 27 5.41 -4.88 -9.88
N LYS A 28 6.05 -5.52 -8.89
CA LYS A 28 5.45 -6.59 -8.10
C LYS A 28 4.93 -6.10 -6.75
N SER A 29 3.70 -6.50 -6.41
CA SER A 29 3.09 -6.25 -5.11
C SER A 29 2.47 -7.52 -4.51
N TYR A 30 2.23 -7.49 -3.21
CA TYR A 30 1.60 -8.56 -2.43
C TYR A 30 0.43 -7.97 -1.64
N LEU A 31 -0.67 -8.72 -1.53
CA LEU A 31 -1.91 -8.23 -0.93
C LEU A 31 -2.49 -9.25 0.04
N LYS A 32 -2.87 -8.76 1.23
CA LYS A 32 -3.72 -9.47 2.17
C LYS A 32 -4.87 -8.58 2.61
N MET A 33 -6.10 -9.01 2.35
CA MET A 33 -7.28 -8.40 2.97
C MET A 33 -7.30 -8.75 4.47
N ILE A 34 -7.35 -7.72 5.31
CA ILE A 34 -7.43 -7.81 6.78
C ILE A 34 -8.91 -7.81 7.20
N SER A 35 -9.72 -6.90 6.62
CA SER A 35 -11.16 -6.83 6.83
C SER A 35 -11.87 -6.52 5.51
N ASN A 36 -12.98 -7.20 5.27
CA ASN A 36 -13.94 -6.84 4.22
C ASN A 36 -15.27 -6.31 4.81
N GLU A 37 -15.34 -6.17 6.12
CA GLU A 37 -16.52 -5.70 6.85
C GLU A 37 -16.30 -4.28 7.36
N GLN A 38 -17.38 -3.48 7.39
CA GLN A 38 -17.36 -2.05 7.75
C GLN A 38 -16.46 -1.24 6.81
N VAL A 39 -15.19 -1.09 7.17
CA VAL A 39 -14.15 -0.46 6.35
C VAL A 39 -13.31 -1.56 5.73
N VAL A 40 -13.16 -1.51 4.41
CA VAL A 40 -12.28 -2.43 3.68
C VAL A 40 -10.83 -2.09 4.02
N ILE A 41 -10.11 -3.05 4.60
CA ILE A 41 -8.72 -2.88 5.02
C ILE A 41 -7.87 -3.93 4.30
N GLY A 42 -6.90 -3.48 3.53
CA GLY A 42 -5.88 -4.33 2.90
C GLY A 42 -4.48 -3.94 3.36
N ASN A 43 -3.65 -4.94 3.65
CA ASN A 43 -2.21 -4.75 3.79
C ASN A 43 -1.56 -5.01 2.42
N VAL A 44 -0.86 -4.02 1.89
CA VAL A 44 -0.20 -4.08 0.58
C VAL A 44 1.29 -3.89 0.76
N THR A 45 2.10 -4.83 0.26
CA THR A 45 3.55 -4.73 0.23
C THR A 45 4.02 -4.51 -1.20
N PHE A 46 4.85 -3.49 -1.42
CA PHE A 46 5.42 -3.13 -2.71
C PHE A 46 6.88 -3.55 -2.76
N GLU A 47 7.31 -4.21 -3.83
CA GLU A 47 8.75 -4.37 -4.08
C GLU A 47 9.39 -3.00 -4.42
N PRO A 48 10.72 -2.86 -4.25
CA PRO A 48 11.41 -1.63 -4.63
C PRO A 48 11.10 -1.21 -6.07
N GLY A 49 10.59 0.02 -6.24
CA GLY A 49 10.19 0.57 -7.54
C GLY A 49 8.77 0.19 -7.99
N CYS A 50 8.08 -0.69 -7.27
CA CYS A 50 6.67 -0.97 -7.55
C CYS A 50 5.79 0.24 -7.17
N ARG A 51 4.82 0.55 -8.03
CA ARG A 51 3.81 1.60 -7.80
C ARG A 51 2.48 1.21 -8.44
N ASN A 52 1.39 1.69 -7.88
CA ASN A 52 0.08 1.63 -8.54
C ASN A 52 0.01 2.65 -9.68
N HIS A 53 -0.85 2.38 -10.65
CA HIS A 53 -1.27 3.35 -11.65
C HIS A 53 -2.14 4.44 -10.99
N TRP A 54 -2.24 5.58 -11.66
CA TRP A 54 -3.12 6.67 -11.24
C TRP A 54 -4.57 6.18 -11.14
N HIS A 55 -5.20 6.42 -10.00
CA HIS A 55 -6.59 6.03 -9.76
C HIS A 55 -7.23 6.96 -8.72
N ILE A 56 -8.55 6.88 -8.60
CA ILE A 56 -9.35 7.65 -7.65
C ILE A 56 -10.27 6.68 -6.91
N HIS A 57 -10.34 6.80 -5.58
CA HIS A 57 -11.34 6.14 -4.77
C HIS A 57 -12.60 7.01 -4.70
N HIS A 58 -13.63 6.64 -5.47
CA HIS A 58 -14.90 7.35 -5.47
C HIS A 58 -15.71 7.00 -4.21
N ALA A 59 -16.29 8.03 -3.59
CA ALA A 59 -17.24 7.87 -2.49
C ALA A 59 -18.34 8.94 -2.59
N ASP A 60 -19.58 8.53 -2.36
CA ASP A 60 -20.74 9.44 -2.47
C ASP A 60 -20.76 10.49 -1.36
N LYS A 61 -20.30 10.14 -0.14
CA LYS A 61 -20.16 11.05 1.01
C LYS A 61 -19.03 10.62 1.94
N GLY A 62 -18.09 11.53 2.23
CA GLY A 62 -17.12 11.39 3.33
C GLY A 62 -16.14 10.21 3.23
N GLY A 63 -15.91 9.66 2.04
CA GLY A 63 -14.97 8.56 1.82
C GLY A 63 -13.69 8.97 1.12
N GLY A 64 -12.87 7.98 0.79
CA GLY A 64 -11.56 8.16 0.17
C GLY A 64 -10.65 6.98 0.53
N GLN A 65 -9.34 7.20 0.45
CA GLN A 65 -8.34 6.24 0.88
C GLN A 65 -7.49 6.84 1.99
N MET A 66 -7.17 6.00 2.99
CA MET A 66 -6.17 6.32 4.00
C MET A 66 -5.05 5.28 3.90
N LEU A 67 -3.81 5.76 3.93
CA LEU A 67 -2.62 4.92 3.88
C LEU A 67 -1.87 5.04 5.21
N LEU A 68 -1.55 3.90 5.82
CA LEU A 68 -0.71 3.81 7.00
C LEU A 68 0.55 3.02 6.61
N VAL A 69 1.71 3.66 6.66
CA VAL A 69 2.98 2.95 6.44
C VAL A 69 3.30 2.17 7.71
N THR A 70 3.46 0.85 7.57
CA THR A 70 3.73 -0.08 8.68
C THR A 70 5.13 -0.68 8.65
N ALA A 71 5.84 -0.55 7.52
CA ALA A 71 7.24 -0.94 7.35
C ALA A 71 7.86 -0.23 6.15
N GLY A 72 9.17 -0.01 6.19
CA GLY A 72 9.93 0.51 5.05
C GLY A 72 9.68 1.98 4.75
N ARG A 73 9.84 2.33 3.46
CA ARG A 73 9.70 3.68 2.91
C ARG A 73 9.17 3.62 1.48
N GLY A 74 8.42 4.64 1.08
CA GLY A 74 7.84 4.76 -0.25
C GLY A 74 7.48 6.21 -0.57
N TRP A 75 6.80 6.39 -1.69
CA TRP A 75 6.41 7.71 -2.20
C TRP A 75 4.89 7.81 -2.33
N TYR A 76 4.38 9.00 -2.06
CA TYR A 76 3.01 9.39 -2.31
C TYR A 76 3.00 10.61 -3.24
N GLN A 77 2.00 10.68 -4.12
CA GLN A 77 1.82 11.83 -4.99
C GLN A 77 0.35 11.97 -5.39
N GLU A 78 -0.17 13.19 -5.31
CA GLU A 78 -1.43 13.59 -5.94
C GLU A 78 -1.20 14.17 -7.34
N TRP A 79 -2.22 14.10 -8.20
CA TRP A 79 -2.08 14.60 -9.56
C TRP A 79 -1.71 16.10 -9.56
N CYS A 80 -0.63 16.45 -10.24
CA CYS A 80 -0.06 17.81 -10.29
C CYS A 80 0.51 18.37 -8.97
N GLU A 81 0.56 17.58 -7.89
CA GLU A 81 1.19 17.99 -6.63
C GLU A 81 2.64 17.45 -6.52
N PRO A 82 3.46 18.02 -5.63
CA PRO A 82 4.79 17.51 -5.33
C PRO A 82 4.77 16.06 -4.81
N VAL A 83 5.85 15.32 -5.06
CA VAL A 83 6.04 13.98 -4.49
C VAL A 83 6.46 14.09 -3.03
N GLU A 84 5.87 13.26 -2.18
CA GLU A 84 6.18 13.19 -0.75
C GLU A 84 6.74 11.81 -0.37
N GLU A 85 7.82 11.79 0.40
CA GLU A 85 8.36 10.53 0.94
C GLU A 85 7.63 10.14 2.22
N ASN A 86 7.10 8.93 2.25
CA ASN A 86 6.52 8.33 3.45
C ASN A 86 7.44 7.23 3.98
N ALA A 87 7.79 7.29 5.26
CA ALA A 87 8.64 6.29 5.92
C ALA A 87 8.05 5.92 7.28
N TYR A 88 8.18 4.64 7.67
CA TYR A 88 7.67 4.13 8.95
C TYR A 88 8.21 4.90 10.19
N ASN A 89 9.38 5.54 10.05
CA ASN A 89 10.03 6.30 11.13
C ASN A 89 9.76 7.82 11.07
N LYS A 90 8.70 8.29 10.38
CA LYS A 90 8.35 9.72 10.28
C LYS A 90 7.31 10.20 11.30
N LEU A 91 6.94 9.38 12.28
CA LEU A 91 6.23 9.87 13.49
C LEU A 91 7.27 10.08 14.60
N PRO A 92 7.20 11.19 15.37
CA PRO A 92 8.12 11.47 16.48
C PRO A 92 8.08 10.40 17.56
#